data_AF-A0A8C7PNI8-F1
#
_entry.id   AF-A0A8C7PNI8-F1
#
_cell.length_a   1.000
_cell.length_b   1.000
_cell.length_c   1.000
_cell.angle_alpha   90.00
_cell.angle_beta   90.00
_cell.angle_gamma   90.00
#
_symmetry.space_group_name_H-M   'P 1'
#
loop_
_entity.id
_entity.type
_entity.pdbx_description
1 polymer ?
#
loop_
_entity_poly.entity_id
_entity_poly.type
_entity_poly.pdbx_seq_one_letter_code
_entity_poly.pdbx_strand_id
1 'polypeptide(L)'
;MKDLLYTVRIDTEWNLKNKMKFGLIQIMRKRKQVIPLIGCMALSTAGAIFASLYFLFTKNDVILNKSRIPEPWEGVDPSKPQKLVTINQKWRPIEELEQVKSMTR
;
A
#
# COMPACT_ATOMS: atom_id res chain seq x y z
N MET A 1 21.22 -28.77 -40.64
CA MET A 1 19.80 -29.04 -40.28
C MET A 1 19.50 -28.70 -38.82
N LYS A 2 20.29 -29.19 -37.85
CA LYS A 2 20.18 -28.80 -36.44
C LYS A 2 20.27 -27.28 -36.23
N ASP A 3 21.06 -26.62 -37.08
CA ASP A 3 21.24 -25.18 -37.00
C ASP A 3 19.99 -24.35 -37.26
N LEU A 4 19.27 -24.72 -38.31
CA LEU A 4 18.00 -24.07 -38.65
C LEU A 4 16.94 -24.33 -37.58
N LEU A 5 16.96 -25.51 -36.95
CA LEU A 5 16.04 -25.84 -35.86
C LEU A 5 16.30 -25.02 -34.59
N TYR A 6 17.56 -24.71 -34.25
CA TYR A 6 17.83 -23.82 -33.11
C TYR A 6 17.37 -22.39 -33.42
N THR A 7 17.60 -21.88 -34.63
CA THR A 7 17.23 -20.51 -34.99
C THR A 7 15.71 -20.35 -34.97
N VAL A 8 14.99 -21.29 -35.60
CA VAL A 8 13.51 -21.29 -35.61
C VAL A 8 12.95 -21.44 -34.19
N ARG A 9 13.58 -22.24 -33.32
CA ARG A 9 13.17 -22.36 -31.92
C ARG A 9 13.38 -21.06 -31.14
N ILE A 10 14.54 -20.43 -31.28
CA ILE A 10 14.84 -19.16 -30.61
C ILE A 10 13.88 -18.05 -31.08
N ASP A 11 13.58 -17.98 -32.37
CA ASP A 11 12.61 -17.01 -32.92
C ASP A 11 11.19 -17.25 -32.40
N THR A 12 10.75 -18.50 -32.34
CA THR A 12 9.41 -18.83 -31.81
C THR A 12 9.31 -18.55 -30.32
N GLU A 13 10.33 -18.87 -29.53
CA GLU A 13 10.39 -18.53 -28.10
C GLU A 13 10.42 -17.01 -27.88
N TRP A 14 11.22 -16.27 -28.65
CA TRP A 14 11.30 -14.81 -28.57
C TRP A 14 9.96 -14.15 -28.95
N ASN A 15 9.30 -14.66 -30.00
CA ASN A 15 7.99 -14.19 -30.44
C ASN A 15 6.91 -14.49 -29.41
N LEU A 16 6.87 -15.72 -28.86
CA LEU A 16 5.95 -16.10 -27.79
C LEU A 16 6.15 -15.23 -26.54
N LYS A 17 7.41 -15.01 -26.14
CA LYS A 17 7.75 -14.19 -24.98
C LYS A 17 7.32 -12.73 -25.18
N ASN A 18 7.50 -12.16 -26.38
CA ASN A 18 7.04 -10.80 -26.68
C ASN A 18 5.52 -10.70 -26.83
N LYS A 19 4.86 -11.69 -27.42
CA LYS A 19 3.40 -11.75 -27.53
C LYS A 19 2.72 -11.81 -26.16
N MET A 20 3.33 -12.51 -25.19
CA MET A 20 2.85 -12.55 -23.80
C MET A 20 3.09 -11.24 -23.04
N LYS A 21 4.25 -10.58 -23.23
CA LYS A 21 4.59 -9.31 -22.53
C LYS A 21 3.59 -8.18 -22.75
N PHE A 22 2.89 -8.16 -23.88
CA PHE A 22 1.94 -7.09 -24.23
C PHE A 22 0.48 -7.51 -24.19
N GLY A 23 0.13 -8.69 -23.65
CA GLY A 23 -1.24 -9.22 -23.69
C GLY A 23 -2.31 -8.27 -23.16
N LEU A 24 -2.10 -7.70 -21.96
CA LEU A 24 -3.04 -6.76 -21.35
C LEU A 24 -3.12 -5.43 -22.11
N ILE A 25 -1.98 -4.89 -22.54
CA ILE A 25 -1.91 -3.63 -23.32
C ILE A 25 -2.61 -3.81 -24.68
N GLN A 26 -2.47 -4.99 -25.29
CA GLN A 26 -3.12 -5.34 -26.54
C GLN A 26 -4.64 -5.45 -26.37
N ILE A 27 -5.11 -6.07 -25.29
CA ILE A 27 -6.54 -6.14 -24.94
C ILE A 27 -7.12 -4.73 -24.74
N MET A 28 -6.43 -3.87 -23.98
CA MET A 28 -6.84 -2.47 -23.76
C MET A 28 -6.85 -1.65 -25.06
N ARG A 29 -5.91 -1.88 -25.97
CA ARG A 29 -5.90 -1.22 -27.30
C ARG A 29 -7.05 -1.68 -28.18
N LYS A 30 -7.37 -2.98 -28.18
CA LYS A 30 -8.45 -3.58 -28.99
C LYS A 30 -9.85 -3.32 -28.42
N ARG A 31 -9.99 -3.22 -27.09
CA ARG A 31 -11.26 -3.00 -26.40
C ARG A 31 -11.15 -1.82 -25.44
N LYS A 32 -11.39 -0.61 -25.97
CA LYS A 32 -11.25 0.66 -25.23
C LYS A 32 -12.19 0.79 -24.02
N GLN A 33 -13.33 0.11 -24.04
CA GLN A 33 -14.29 0.09 -22.92
C GLN A 33 -13.74 -0.57 -21.65
N VAL A 34 -12.71 -1.41 -21.77
CA VAL A 34 -12.11 -2.14 -20.63
C VAL A 34 -11.10 -1.26 -19.87
N ILE A 35 -10.60 -0.20 -20.48
CA ILE A 35 -9.64 0.75 -19.88
C ILE A 35 -10.16 1.35 -18.58
N PRO A 36 -11.37 1.95 -18.51
CA PRO A 36 -11.88 2.52 -17.26
C PRO A 36 -12.07 1.45 -16.17
N LEU A 37 -12.51 0.24 -16.53
CA LEU A 37 -12.71 -0.85 -15.57
C LEU A 37 -11.39 -1.27 -14.91
N ILE A 38 -10.35 -1.50 -15.72
CA ILE A 38 -9.00 -1.82 -15.23
C ILE A 38 -8.43 -0.65 -14.43
N GLY A 39 -8.69 0.60 -14.86
CA GLY A 39 -8.28 1.80 -14.15
C GLY A 39 -8.86 1.85 -12.72
N CYS A 40 -10.15 1.62 -12.56
CA CYS A 40 -10.79 1.57 -11.24
C CYS A 40 -10.25 0.43 -10.36
N MET A 41 -10.07 -0.77 -10.92
CA MET A 41 -9.48 -1.89 -10.20
C MET A 41 -8.05 -1.58 -9.74
N ALA A 42 -7.20 -1.08 -10.64
CA ALA A 42 -5.83 -0.73 -10.32
C ALA A 42 -5.76 0.35 -9.25
N LEU A 43 -6.59 1.38 -9.35
CA LEU A 43 -6.69 2.45 -8.36
C LEU A 43 -7.14 1.92 -6.99
N SER A 44 -8.15 1.04 -6.97
CA SER A 44 -8.64 0.41 -5.75
C SER A 44 -7.56 -0.43 -5.06
N THR A 45 -6.87 -1.29 -5.81
CA THR A 45 -5.83 -2.17 -5.27
C THR A 45 -4.63 -1.36 -4.79
N ALA A 46 -4.20 -0.36 -5.57
CA ALA A 46 -3.12 0.54 -5.17
C ALA A 46 -3.48 1.33 -3.91
N GLY A 47 -4.71 1.88 -3.85
CA GLY A 47 -5.20 2.59 -2.67
C GLY A 47 -5.26 1.73 -1.42
N ALA A 48 -5.72 0.48 -1.54
CA ALA A 48 -5.75 -0.47 -0.43
C ALA A 48 -4.35 -0.82 0.09
N ILE A 49 -3.41 -1.10 -0.83
CA ILE A 49 -2.01 -1.37 -0.47
C ILE A 49 -1.40 -0.15 0.22
N PHE A 50 -1.61 1.04 -0.34
CA PHE A 50 -1.08 2.28 0.21
C PHE A 50 -1.63 2.60 1.60
N ALA A 51 -2.95 2.49 1.79
CA ALA A 51 -3.58 2.68 3.10
C ALA A 51 -3.08 1.66 4.13
N SER A 52 -2.92 0.40 3.73
CA SER A 52 -2.39 -0.66 4.60
C SER A 52 -0.97 -0.35 5.06
N LEU A 53 -0.09 0.05 4.14
CA LEU A 53 1.29 0.45 4.47
C LEU A 53 1.32 1.70 5.35
N TYR A 54 0.49 2.70 5.04
CA TYR A 54 0.40 3.93 5.84
C TYR A 54 0.01 3.62 7.29
N PHE A 55 -1.03 2.80 7.50
CA PHE A 55 -1.45 2.43 8.85
C PHE A 55 -0.40 1.60 9.58
N LEU A 56 0.25 0.66 8.89
CA LEU A 56 1.29 -0.18 9.47
C LEU A 56 2.48 0.62 10.00
N PHE A 57 2.91 1.66 9.27
CA PHE A 57 4.12 2.42 9.62
C PHE A 57 3.85 3.69 10.43
N THR A 58 2.66 4.28 10.32
CA THR A 58 2.37 5.60 10.92
C THR A 58 1.47 5.51 12.15
N LYS A 59 0.69 4.43 12.32
CA LYS A 59 -0.23 4.29 13.46
C LYS A 59 0.33 3.34 14.50
N ASN A 60 0.39 3.84 15.74
CA ASN A 60 0.82 3.07 16.91
C ASN A 60 -0.17 1.94 17.29
N ASP A 61 -1.41 2.00 16.79
CA ASP A 61 -2.43 0.99 17.06
C ASP A 61 -2.12 -0.37 16.40
N VAL A 62 -1.26 -0.39 15.36
CA VAL A 62 -0.90 -1.62 14.65
C VAL A 62 0.32 -2.27 15.30
N ILE A 63 0.06 -3.18 16.25
CA ILE A 63 1.10 -3.84 17.03
C ILE A 63 1.64 -5.07 16.28
N LEU A 64 2.89 -4.99 15.83
CA LEU A 64 3.59 -6.11 15.21
C LEU A 64 4.31 -7.03 16.21
N ASN A 65 4.70 -6.49 17.38
CA ASN A 65 5.42 -7.22 18.41
C ASN A 65 4.71 -7.09 19.77
N LYS A 66 4.37 -8.23 20.39
CA LYS A 66 3.57 -8.27 21.63
C LYS A 66 4.38 -8.22 22.92
N SER A 67 5.71 -8.27 22.88
CA SER A 67 6.51 -8.52 24.08
C SER A 67 6.68 -7.32 25.02
N ARG A 68 6.38 -6.09 24.58
CA ARG A 68 6.41 -4.85 25.40
C ARG A 68 5.41 -3.83 24.87
N ILE A 69 4.12 -4.06 25.12
CA ILE A 69 3.04 -3.19 24.63
C ILE A 69 2.74 -2.12 25.70
N PRO A 70 3.20 -0.86 25.55
CA PRO A 70 2.53 0.24 26.24
C PRO A 70 1.10 0.35 25.70
N GLU A 71 0.18 0.87 26.50
CA GLU A 71 -1.21 1.04 26.06
C GLU A 71 -1.25 1.87 24.76
N PRO A 72 -2.05 1.51 23.74
CA PRO A 72 -1.95 2.09 22.40
C PRO A 72 -2.04 3.63 22.36
N TRP A 73 -2.84 4.21 23.26
CA TRP A 73 -3.03 5.66 23.41
C TRP A 73 -1.87 6.37 24.10
N GLU A 74 -0.97 5.68 24.81
CA GLU A 74 0.15 6.32 25.50
C GLU A 74 1.25 6.84 24.56
N GLY A 75 1.36 6.23 23.37
CA GLY A 75 2.32 6.63 22.33
C GLY A 75 1.77 7.63 21.32
N VAL A 76 0.53 8.08 21.49
CA VAL A 76 -0.11 9.05 20.60
C VAL A 76 0.20 10.47 21.07
N ASP A 77 0.80 11.27 20.20
CA ASP A 77 1.06 12.69 20.46
C ASP A 77 -0.23 13.51 20.24
N PRO A 78 -0.81 14.11 21.29
CA PRO A 78 -2.05 14.86 21.17
C PRO A 78 -1.91 16.17 20.39
N SER A 79 -0.68 16.67 20.21
CA SER A 79 -0.39 17.92 19.50
C SER A 79 -0.44 17.77 17.98
N LYS A 80 -0.41 16.53 17.48
CA LYS A 80 -0.42 16.23 16.05
C LYS A 80 -1.82 15.86 15.55
N PRO A 81 -2.11 16.13 14.27
CA PRO A 81 -3.34 15.65 13.65
C PRO A 81 -3.35 14.12 13.57
N GLN A 82 -4.36 13.50 14.19
CA GLN A 82 -4.44 12.04 14.27
C GLN A 82 -5.16 11.40 13.06
N LYS A 83 -5.77 12.20 12.18
CA LYS A 83 -6.50 11.74 10.99
C LYS A 83 -5.87 12.28 9.72
N LEU A 84 -6.10 11.59 8.59
CA LEU A 84 -5.65 12.05 7.26
C LEU A 84 -6.20 13.43 6.91
N VAL A 85 -7.44 13.70 7.31
CA VAL A 85 -8.07 15.02 7.23
C VAL A 85 -8.63 15.31 8.61
N THR A 86 -8.26 16.46 9.16
CA THR A 86 -8.71 16.86 10.48
C THR A 86 -9.41 18.21 10.41
N ILE A 87 -10.65 18.24 10.88
CA ILE A 87 -11.48 19.45 10.97
C ILE A 87 -11.83 19.62 12.45
N ASN A 88 -11.54 20.80 13.02
CA ASN A 88 -11.86 21.15 14.41
C ASN A 88 -11.37 20.11 15.44
N GLN A 89 -10.09 19.72 15.38
CA GLN A 89 -9.51 18.82 16.38
C GLN A 89 -9.59 19.46 17.77
N LYS A 90 -10.29 18.79 18.70
CA LYS A 90 -10.39 19.21 20.11
C LYS A 90 -9.34 18.57 21.02
N TRP A 91 -8.72 17.49 20.56
CA TRP A 91 -7.71 16.73 21.30
C TRP A 91 -6.44 17.56 21.48
N ARG A 92 -6.08 17.83 22.74
CA ARG A 92 -4.95 18.68 23.16
C ARG A 92 -4.25 18.02 24.37
N PRO A 93 -2.94 18.26 24.58
CA PRO A 93 -2.26 17.81 25.78
C PRO A 93 -2.93 18.40 27.03
N ILE A 94 -3.12 17.57 28.05
CA ILE A 94 -3.71 17.94 29.33
C ILE A 94 -2.61 17.83 30.36
N GLU A 95 -2.26 18.95 31.00
CA GLU A 95 -1.14 19.03 31.93
C GLU A 95 -1.31 18.09 33.14
N GLU A 96 -2.53 17.99 33.68
CA GLU A 96 -2.86 17.08 34.79
C GLU A 96 -2.55 15.61 34.44
N LEU A 97 -2.85 15.22 33.20
CA LEU A 97 -2.61 13.85 32.73
C LEU A 97 -1.11 13.58 32.59
N GLU A 98 -0.33 14.56 32.14
CA GLU A 98 1.12 14.45 32.04
C GLU A 98 1.79 14.37 33.42
N GLN A 99 1.30 15.14 34.40
CA GLN A 99 1.77 15.08 35.78
C GLN A 99 1.48 13.72 36.42
N VAL A 100 0.27 13.16 36.25
CA VAL A 100 -0.05 11.82 36.78
C VAL A 100 0.82 10.75 36.11
N LYS A 101 1.07 10.89 34.81
CA LYS A 101 1.92 9.96 34.04
C LYS A 101 3.38 9.99 34.51
N SER A 102 3.91 11.16 34.88
CA SER A 102 5.28 11.30 35.40
C SER A 102 5.44 10.79 36.83
N MET A 103 4.36 10.74 37.62
CA MET A 103 4.38 10.18 38.99
C MET A 103 4.24 8.65 39.02
N THR A 104 3.63 8.07 37.99
CA THR A 104 3.30 6.63 37.95
C THR A 104 4.42 5.78 37.32
N ARG A 105 5.30 6.39 36.52
CA ARG A 105 6.44 5.74 35.85
C ARG A 105 7.77 6.12 36.51
#